data_AF-A0A354Q3X9-F1
#
_entry.id   AF-A0A354Q3X9-F1
#
_cell.length_a   1.000
_cell.length_b   1.000
_cell.length_c   1.000
_cell.angle_alpha   90.00
_cell.angle_beta   90.00
_cell.angle_gamma   90.00
#
_symmetry.space_group_name_H-M   'P 1'
#
loop_
_entity.id
_entity.type
_entity.pdbx_description
1 polymer ?
#
loop_
_entity_poly.entity_id
_entity_poly.type
_entity_poly.pdbx_seq_one_letter_code
_entity_poly.pdbx_strand_id
1 'polypeptide(L)'
;MKFPQITISGKPDDRGYAHGEALSSEIEATIDFYVRIFKKSTAEILDLAKHFRSVIHEYNPAYCEEIEGIAAGAKIRESLWIYALNSRSEILALDVPMSANECTALCFQPTALLGQNW
;
A
#
# COMPACT_ATOMS: atom_id res chain seq x y z
N MET A 1 -9.51 19.12 -11.13
CA MET A 1 -8.73 17.86 -11.17
C MET A 1 -9.70 16.72 -11.44
N LYS A 2 -9.33 15.76 -12.29
CA LYS A 2 -10.04 14.49 -12.45
C LYS A 2 -9.16 13.39 -11.84
N PHE A 3 -9.73 12.53 -11.02
CA PHE A 3 -9.02 11.36 -10.52
C PHE A 3 -8.99 10.29 -11.62
N PRO A 4 -7.86 9.55 -11.78
CA PRO A 4 -7.81 8.44 -12.71
C PRO A 4 -8.79 7.35 -12.27
N GLN A 5 -9.52 6.79 -13.23
CA GLN A 5 -10.38 5.63 -13.03
C GLN A 5 -9.77 4.46 -13.79
N ILE A 6 -9.45 3.39 -13.06
CA ILE A 6 -8.80 2.21 -13.60
C ILE A 6 -9.67 1.00 -13.29
N THR A 7 -9.94 0.17 -14.30
CA THR A 7 -10.66 -1.10 -14.14
C THR A 7 -9.66 -2.24 -14.27
N ILE A 8 -9.57 -3.05 -13.23
CA ILE A 8 -8.60 -4.14 -13.10
C ILE A 8 -9.37 -5.42 -12.75
N SER A 9 -9.05 -6.53 -13.40
CA SER A 9 -9.70 -7.83 -13.19
C SER A 9 -8.76 -8.96 -13.56
N GLY A 10 -9.08 -10.20 -13.18
CA GLY A 10 -8.26 -11.37 -13.45
C GLY A 10 -7.69 -12.00 -12.18
N LYS A 11 -6.64 -12.81 -12.35
CA LYS A 11 -5.93 -13.44 -11.24
C LYS A 11 -5.13 -12.40 -10.44
N PRO A 12 -4.66 -12.72 -9.22
CA PRO A 12 -3.93 -11.77 -8.39
C PRO A 12 -2.72 -11.14 -9.08
N ASP A 13 -1.91 -11.94 -9.77
CA ASP A 13 -0.76 -11.49 -10.56
C ASP A 13 -1.15 -10.58 -11.74
N ASP A 14 -2.18 -10.97 -12.51
CA ASP A 14 -2.72 -10.16 -13.61
C ASP A 14 -3.19 -8.79 -13.11
N ARG A 15 -3.92 -8.78 -11.99
CA ARG A 15 -4.45 -7.57 -11.35
C ARG A 15 -3.31 -6.68 -10.86
N GLY A 16 -2.32 -7.28 -10.21
CA GLY A 16 -1.15 -6.57 -9.71
C GLY A 16 -0.38 -5.92 -10.84
N TYR A 17 -0.07 -6.67 -11.90
CA TYR A 17 0.66 -6.15 -13.05
C TYR A 17 -0.06 -4.97 -13.71
N ALA A 18 -1.37 -5.12 -13.98
CA ALA A 18 -2.16 -4.05 -14.58
C ALA A 18 -2.25 -2.80 -13.69
N HIS A 19 -2.31 -2.95 -12.35
CA HIS A 19 -2.23 -1.83 -11.41
C HIS A 19 -0.88 -1.13 -11.53
N GLY A 20 0.21 -1.89 -11.40
CA GLY A 20 1.57 -1.35 -11.44
C GLY A 20 1.87 -0.63 -12.75
N GLU A 21 1.46 -1.20 -13.87
CA GLU A 21 1.63 -0.59 -15.20
C GLU A 21 0.87 0.74 -15.31
N ALA A 22 -0.39 0.76 -14.88
CA ALA A 22 -1.26 1.94 -14.99
C ALA A 22 -0.85 3.11 -14.08
N LEU A 23 -0.18 2.84 -12.95
CA LEU A 23 0.16 3.84 -11.91
C LEU A 23 1.66 3.89 -11.58
N SER A 24 2.52 3.47 -12.52
CA SER A 24 3.96 3.35 -12.27
C SER A 24 4.60 4.63 -11.71
N SER A 25 4.28 5.80 -12.27
CA SER A 25 4.82 7.09 -11.82
C SER A 25 4.29 7.50 -10.43
N GLU A 26 3.01 7.26 -10.14
CA GLU A 26 2.41 7.53 -8.85
C GLU A 26 2.97 6.61 -7.76
N ILE A 27 3.23 5.34 -8.08
CA ILE A 27 3.85 4.38 -7.18
C ILE A 27 5.27 4.82 -6.83
N GLU A 28 6.09 5.20 -7.82
CA GLU A 28 7.44 5.72 -7.60
C GLU A 28 7.42 6.98 -6.71
N ALA A 29 6.56 7.94 -7.02
CA ALA A 29 6.39 9.14 -6.21
C ALA A 29 5.92 8.84 -4.77
N THR A 30 5.10 7.80 -4.59
CA THR A 30 4.63 7.36 -3.28
C THR A 30 5.75 6.70 -2.48
N ILE A 31 6.60 5.90 -3.12
CA ILE A 31 7.81 5.33 -2.49
C ILE A 31 8.71 6.47 -2.00
N ASP A 32 9.02 7.45 -2.87
CA ASP A 32 9.84 8.61 -2.51
C ASP A 32 9.26 9.39 -1.34
N PHE A 33 7.93 9.57 -1.31
CA PHE A 33 7.24 10.21 -0.20
C PHE A 33 7.44 9.43 1.10
N TYR A 34 7.18 8.12 1.11
CA TYR A 34 7.26 7.32 2.32
C TYR A 34 8.69 7.07 2.81
N VAL A 35 9.69 7.05 1.94
CA VAL A 35 11.12 7.08 2.32
C VAL A 35 11.39 8.21 3.31
N ARG A 36 10.80 9.40 3.09
CA ARG A 36 10.95 10.57 3.97
C ARG A 36 10.10 10.47 5.24
N ILE A 37 8.92 9.87 5.16
CA ILE A 37 7.97 9.77 6.28
C ILE A 37 8.41 8.72 7.31
N PHE A 38 8.99 7.60 6.86
CA PHE A 38 9.40 6.53 7.78
C PHE A 38 10.52 6.95 8.74
N LYS A 39 11.34 7.95 8.40
CA LYS A 39 12.49 8.40 9.25
C LYS A 39 13.43 7.27 9.69
N LYS A 40 13.53 6.22 8.86
CA LYS A 40 14.39 5.04 9.03
C LYS A 40 15.32 4.91 7.83
N SER A 41 16.41 4.16 7.95
CA SER A 41 17.22 3.81 6.78
C SER A 41 16.45 2.88 5.84
N THR A 42 16.80 2.91 4.55
CA THR A 42 16.25 1.95 3.58
C THR A 42 16.43 0.51 4.02
N ALA A 43 17.58 0.16 4.61
CA ALA A 43 17.85 -1.20 5.07
C ALA A 43 16.85 -1.64 6.17
N GLU A 44 16.56 -0.76 7.13
CA GLU A 44 15.58 -1.03 8.20
C GLU A 44 14.16 -1.15 7.64
N ILE A 45 13.77 -0.30 6.70
CA ILE A 45 12.44 -0.35 6.06
C ILE A 45 12.25 -1.67 5.32
N LEU A 46 13.25 -2.08 4.53
CA LEU A 46 13.18 -3.33 3.77
C LEU A 46 13.22 -4.56 4.67
N ASP A 47 13.91 -4.50 5.82
CA ASP A 47 13.88 -5.59 6.81
C ASP A 47 12.50 -5.76 7.45
N LEU A 48 11.87 -4.65 7.86
CA LEU A 48 10.48 -4.65 8.33
C LEU A 48 9.52 -5.16 7.24
N ALA A 49 9.71 -4.72 5.99
CA ALA A 49 8.90 -5.18 4.87
C ALA A 49 9.03 -6.70 4.62
N LYS A 50 10.19 -7.31 4.86
CA LYS A 50 10.35 -8.78 4.78
C LYS A 50 9.53 -9.50 5.84
N HIS A 51 9.50 -8.94 7.06
CA HIS A 51 8.65 -9.46 8.12
C HIS A 51 7.18 -9.39 7.69
N PHE A 52 6.70 -8.22 7.25
CA PHE A 52 5.31 -8.06 6.82
C PHE A 52 4.95 -8.87 5.58
N ARG A 53 5.87 -9.08 4.64
CA ARG A 53 5.67 -10.03 3.54
C ARG A 53 5.34 -11.43 4.07
N SER A 54 6.05 -11.88 5.11
CA SER A 54 5.82 -13.20 5.70
C SER A 54 4.45 -13.27 6.39
N VAL A 55 4.08 -12.22 7.13
CA VAL A 55 2.76 -12.10 7.77
C VAL A 55 1.62 -12.08 6.74
N ILE A 56 1.77 -11.29 5.67
CA ILE A 56 0.79 -11.21 4.58
C ILE A 56 0.66 -12.57 3.87
N HIS A 57 1.78 -13.24 3.59
CA HIS A 57 1.78 -14.55 2.97
C HIS A 57 1.07 -15.60 3.84
N GLU A 58 1.33 -15.62 5.15
CA GLU A 58 0.67 -16.53 6.09
C GLU A 58 -0.84 -16.29 6.15
N TYR A 59 -1.27 -15.02 6.10
CA TYR A 59 -2.68 -14.66 6.06
C TYR A 59 -3.36 -15.05 4.74
N ASN A 60 -2.78 -14.65 3.61
CA ASN A 60 -3.28 -14.97 2.28
C ASN A 60 -2.18 -14.84 1.20
N PRO A 61 -1.68 -15.95 0.64
CA PRO A 61 -0.61 -15.92 -0.36
C PRO A 61 -1.01 -15.19 -1.65
N ALA A 62 -2.30 -15.13 -1.99
CA ALA A 62 -2.78 -14.41 -3.17
C ALA A 62 -2.50 -12.89 -3.08
N TYR A 63 -2.41 -12.32 -1.87
CA TYR A 63 -2.03 -10.91 -1.71
C TYR A 63 -0.56 -10.68 -2.04
N CYS A 64 0.32 -11.63 -1.70
CA CYS A 64 1.72 -11.57 -2.14
C CYS A 64 1.81 -11.63 -3.65
N GLU A 65 1.10 -12.56 -4.31
CA GLU A 65 1.06 -12.63 -5.78
C GLU A 65 0.68 -11.30 -6.43
N GLU A 66 -0.35 -10.63 -5.90
CA GLU A 66 -0.76 -9.31 -6.39
C GLU A 66 0.27 -8.22 -6.10
N ILE A 67 0.86 -8.19 -4.89
CA ILE A 67 1.89 -7.20 -4.51
C ILE A 67 3.14 -7.34 -5.39
N GLU A 68 3.59 -8.57 -5.65
CA GLU A 68 4.70 -8.83 -6.58
C GLU A 68 4.32 -8.40 -8.01
N GLY A 69 3.08 -8.65 -8.42
CA GLY A 69 2.54 -8.16 -9.69
C GLY A 69 2.60 -6.63 -9.81
N ILE A 70 2.20 -5.90 -8.75
CA ILE A 70 2.29 -4.43 -8.69
C ILE A 70 3.73 -3.98 -8.89
N ALA A 71 4.68 -4.57 -8.16
CA ALA A 71 6.09 -4.25 -8.31
C ALA A 71 6.59 -4.49 -9.74
N ALA A 72 6.22 -5.63 -10.34
CA ALA A 72 6.59 -5.99 -11.71
C ALA A 72 6.02 -5.01 -12.74
N GLY A 73 4.71 -4.71 -12.67
CA GLY A 73 4.04 -3.78 -13.58
C GLY A 73 4.57 -2.35 -13.47
N ALA A 74 4.87 -1.90 -12.24
CA ALA A 74 5.46 -0.59 -11.98
C ALA A 74 6.97 -0.53 -12.24
N LYS A 75 7.60 -1.66 -12.62
CA LYS A 75 9.05 -1.80 -12.85
C LYS A 75 9.91 -1.45 -11.62
N ILE A 76 9.37 -1.68 -10.43
CA ILE A 76 10.06 -1.50 -9.16
C ILE A 76 10.96 -2.72 -8.92
N ARG A 77 12.28 -2.49 -8.91
CA ARG A 77 13.28 -3.57 -8.79
C ARG A 77 13.24 -4.28 -7.43
N GLU A 78 12.94 -3.55 -6.37
CA GLU A 78 12.89 -4.07 -5.00
C GLU A 78 11.43 -4.09 -4.53
N SER A 79 10.75 -5.23 -4.69
CA SER A 79 9.31 -5.35 -4.43
C SER A 79 8.96 -5.15 -2.95
N LEU A 80 9.92 -5.30 -2.04
CA LEU A 80 9.76 -4.98 -0.62
C LEU A 80 9.30 -3.54 -0.37
N TRP A 81 9.52 -2.60 -1.28
CA TRP A 81 8.92 -1.27 -1.18
C TRP A 81 7.39 -1.29 -1.25
N ILE A 82 6.80 -2.15 -2.08
CA ILE A 82 5.33 -2.28 -2.18
C ILE A 82 4.76 -2.92 -0.91
N TYR A 83 5.48 -3.87 -0.31
CA TYR A 83 5.13 -4.40 1.01
C TYR A 83 5.21 -3.31 2.08
N ALA A 84 6.27 -2.49 2.09
CA ALA A 84 6.41 -1.39 3.04
C ALA A 84 5.25 -0.37 2.95
N LEU A 85 4.79 -0.06 1.73
CA LEU A 85 3.63 0.82 1.53
C LEU A 85 2.32 0.21 2.03
N ASN A 86 2.13 -1.10 1.81
CA ASN A 86 0.95 -1.83 2.30
C ASN A 86 1.00 -2.08 3.81
N SER A 87 2.18 -2.06 4.43
CA SER A 87 2.38 -2.18 5.88
C SER A 87 2.77 -0.85 6.54
N ARG A 88 2.40 0.29 5.93
CA ARG A 88 2.88 1.61 6.38
C ARG A 88 2.43 1.94 7.80
N SER A 89 1.22 1.57 8.17
CA SER A 89 0.64 1.87 9.48
C SER A 89 1.39 1.12 10.56
N GLU A 90 1.69 -0.14 10.28
CA GLU A 90 2.39 -1.04 11.19
C GLU A 90 3.85 -0.57 11.37
N ILE A 91 4.52 -0.17 10.28
CA ILE A 91 5.88 0.38 10.35
C ILE A 91 5.91 1.70 11.15
N LEU A 92 4.97 2.62 10.90
CA LEU A 92 4.92 3.91 11.59
C LEU A 92 4.51 3.79 13.06
N ALA A 93 3.68 2.81 13.40
CA ALA A 93 3.26 2.55 14.78
C ALA A 93 4.42 2.07 15.69
N LEU A 94 5.56 1.66 15.12
CA LEU A 94 6.76 1.29 15.88
C LEU A 94 7.44 2.50 16.54
N ASP A 95 7.32 3.70 15.95
CA ASP A 95 8.07 4.89 16.39
C ASP A 95 7.23 5.92 17.13
N VAL A 96 5.92 5.93 16.89
CA VAL A 96 5.01 6.97 17.40
C VAL A 96 3.79 6.30 18.02
N PRO A 97 3.38 6.64 19.25
CA PRO A 97 2.01 6.33 19.71
C PRO A 97 1.07 7.00 18.72
N MET A 98 0.31 6.23 17.93
CA MET A 98 -0.57 6.73 16.86
C MET A 98 -1.43 7.92 17.35
N SER A 99 -0.92 9.14 17.18
CA SER A 99 -1.56 10.38 17.62
C SER A 99 -2.07 11.21 16.44
N ALA A 100 -1.79 10.78 15.21
CA ALA A 100 -2.21 11.44 13.99
C ALA A 100 -3.12 10.50 13.17
N ASN A 101 -4.36 10.34 13.63
CA ASN A 101 -5.47 9.85 12.83
C ASN A 101 -6.56 10.92 12.83
N GLU A 102 -6.37 11.98 12.05
CA GLU A 102 -7.42 12.98 11.85
C GLU A 102 -8.36 12.49 10.75
N CYS A 103 -9.27 11.59 11.12
CA CYS A 103 -10.41 11.23 10.29
C CYS A 103 -11.71 11.38 11.11
N THR A 104 -12.76 11.85 10.47
CA THR A 104 -14.13 11.93 10.94
C THR A 104 -14.96 11.06 10.02
N ALA A 105 -15.65 10.06 10.58
CA ALA A 105 -16.58 9.21 9.85
C ALA A 105 -18.01 9.45 10.32
N LEU A 106 -18.97 9.39 9.39
CA LEU A 106 -20.39 9.61 9.62
C LEU A 106 -21.20 8.44 9.02
N CYS A 107 -22.27 8.04 9.70
CA CYS A 107 -23.21 7.03 9.22
C CYS A 107 -24.64 7.52 9.43
N PHE A 108 -25.44 7.50 8.36
CA PHE A 108 -26.88 7.75 8.42
C PHE A 108 -27.62 6.44 8.08
N GLN A 109 -27.95 5.68 9.12
CA GLN A 109 -28.52 4.34 9.01
C GLN A 109 -29.81 4.24 8.17
N PRO A 110 -30.78 5.18 8.24
CA PRO A 110 -32.04 5.03 7.51
C PRO A 110 -31.88 4.93 5.98
N THR A 111 -30.82 5.50 5.43
CA THR A 111 -30.52 5.48 4.00
C THR A 111 -29.25 4.70 3.68
N ALA A 112 -28.63 4.06 4.68
CA ALA A 112 -27.33 3.42 4.57
C ALA A 112 -26.24 4.33 3.95
N LEU A 113 -26.26 5.64 4.25
CA LEU A 113 -25.22 6.56 3.78
C LEU A 113 -24.02 6.53 4.73
N LEU A 114 -22.84 6.32 4.16
CA LEU A 114 -21.54 6.35 4.85
C LEU A 114 -20.67 7.46 4.24
N GLY A 115 -19.89 8.15 5.07
CA GLY A 115 -18.93 9.16 4.62
C GLY A 115 -17.78 9.34 5.59
N GLN A 116 -16.62 9.75 5.08
CA GLN A 116 -15.45 10.12 5.87
C GLN A 116 -14.63 11.22 5.19
N ASN A 117 -13.87 11.99 5.96
CA ASN A 117 -12.65 12.61 5.44
C ASN A 117 -11.44 11.67 5.64
N TRP A 118 -10.41 11.88 4.84
CA TRP A 118 -9.13 11.17 4.89
C TRP A 118 -8.00 12.17 4.77
#